data_AF-A0A2V8FFK5-F1
#
_entry.id   AF-A0A2V8FFK5-F1
#
_cell.length_a   1.000
_cell.length_b   1.000
_cell.length_c   1.000
_cell.angle_alpha   90.00
_cell.angle_beta   90.00
_cell.angle_gamma   90.00
#
_symmetry.space_group_name_H-M   'P 1'
#
loop_
_entity.id
_entity.type
_entity.pdbx_description
1 polymer ?
#
loop_
_entity_poly.entity_id
_entity_poly.type
_entity_poly.pdbx_seq_one_letter_code
_entity_poly.pdbx_strand_id
1 'polypeptide(L)'
;MASITKPIAFTLLVGVLVVAWNVGTDHDAVIAQRRKPIVVTRIFTGPDGQTHAENIEPKLTASGGSGELSEMVKVTGLQFRRQSPNYFQEGEVELVGGKKIPLDPGHILLAEDLTGRGHISRGVGTEDRISLFIPLAEQ
;
A
#
# COMPACT_ATOMS: atom_id res chain seq x y z
N MET A 1 -35.43 -12.48 62.64
CA MET A 1 -36.21 -12.19 61.42
C MET A 1 -35.43 -11.12 60.64
N ALA A 2 -34.77 -11.49 59.54
CA ALA A 2 -33.87 -10.59 58.81
C ALA A 2 -34.43 -10.22 57.43
N SER A 3 -34.52 -8.91 57.20
CA SER A 3 -34.23 -8.16 55.97
C SER A 3 -34.90 -8.56 54.65
N ILE A 4 -35.81 -7.69 54.18
CA ILE A 4 -36.01 -7.42 52.75
C ILE A 4 -35.96 -5.91 52.56
N THR A 5 -34.80 -5.40 52.14
CA THR A 5 -34.67 -4.10 51.48
C THR A 5 -33.37 -4.12 50.68
N LYS A 6 -33.47 -4.43 49.37
CA LYS A 6 -32.57 -4.02 48.28
C LYS A 6 -32.94 -4.80 47.00
N PRO A 7 -33.67 -4.17 46.06
CA PRO A 7 -33.23 -4.35 44.67
C PRO A 7 -33.22 -3.07 43.82
N ILE A 8 -33.65 -1.92 44.33
CA ILE A 8 -33.81 -0.70 43.49
C ILE A 8 -32.47 0.02 43.24
N ALA A 9 -31.54 -0.02 44.19
CA ALA A 9 -30.26 0.69 44.06
C ALA A 9 -29.31 0.07 43.00
N PHE A 10 -29.47 -1.22 42.67
CA PHE A 10 -28.58 -1.90 41.72
C PHE A 10 -28.96 -1.61 40.27
N THR A 11 -30.25 -1.50 39.96
CA THR A 11 -30.74 -1.27 38.59
C THR A 11 -30.44 0.14 38.08
N LEU A 12 -30.50 1.14 38.96
CA LEU A 12 -30.17 2.53 38.62
C LEU A 12 -28.67 2.71 38.34
N LEU A 13 -27.80 2.03 39.09
CA LEU A 13 -26.34 2.11 38.88
C LEU A 13 -25.93 1.49 37.53
N VAL A 14 -26.50 0.34 37.17
CA VAL A 14 -26.23 -0.32 35.88
C VAL A 14 -26.79 0.49 34.71
N GLY A 15 -27.99 1.06 34.85
CA GLY A 15 -28.58 1.92 33.81
C GLY A 15 -27.74 3.17 33.52
N VAL A 16 -27.25 3.86 34.56
CA VAL A 16 -26.38 5.04 34.39
C VAL A 16 -25.02 4.66 33.79
N LEU A 17 -24.46 3.50 34.15
CA LEU A 17 -23.19 3.03 33.58
C LEU A 17 -23.33 2.68 32.09
N VAL A 18 -24.44 2.07 31.68
CA VAL A 18 -24.71 1.75 30.26
C VAL A 18 -24.95 3.00 29.42
N VAL A 19 -25.66 4.01 29.96
CA VAL A 19 -25.86 5.30 29.26
C VAL A 19 -24.54 6.06 29.15
N ALA A 20 -23.72 6.08 30.22
CA ALA A 20 -22.39 6.69 30.18
C ALA A 20 -21.46 5.99 29.17
N TRP A 21 -21.57 4.66 29.03
CA TRP A 21 -20.81 3.91 28.03
C TRP A 21 -21.25 4.22 26.59
N ASN A 22 -22.54 4.46 26.36
CA ASN A 22 -23.05 4.80 25.02
C ASN A 22 -22.79 6.26 24.63
N VAL A 23 -22.72 7.20 25.58
CA VAL A 23 -22.45 8.62 25.30
C VAL A 23 -20.95 8.89 25.07
N GLY A 24 -20.06 8.05 25.62
CA GLY A 24 -18.60 8.22 25.53
C GLY A 24 -17.92 7.64 24.28
N THR A 25 -18.58 6.78 23.50
CA THR A 25 -17.92 6.03 22.42
C THR A 25 -17.99 6.66 21.04
N ASP A 26 -18.83 7.69 20.83
CA ASP A 26 -18.99 8.30 19.51
C ASP A 26 -17.91 9.34 19.17
N HIS A 27 -17.22 9.91 20.17
CA HIS A 27 -16.21 10.95 19.92
C HIS A 27 -14.79 10.40 19.69
N ASP A 28 -14.51 9.19 20.20
CA ASP A 28 -13.18 8.57 20.08
C ASP A 28 -13.08 7.57 18.92
N ALA A 29 -14.20 7.25 18.27
CA ALA A 29 -14.23 6.38 17.08
C ALA A 29 -13.81 7.10 15.78
N VAL A 30 -13.35 8.34 15.86
CA VAL A 30 -12.52 8.97 14.81
C VAL A 30 -11.05 8.59 15.04
N ILE A 31 -10.78 7.31 15.29
CA ILE A 31 -9.46 6.76 14.99
C ILE A 31 -9.36 6.82 13.48
N ALA A 32 -8.67 7.86 12.99
CA ALA A 32 -8.35 8.08 11.60
C ALA A 32 -8.12 6.73 10.90
N GLN A 33 -9.05 6.33 10.05
CA GLN A 33 -8.93 5.15 9.22
C GLN A 33 -7.67 5.38 8.37
N ARG A 34 -6.51 4.87 8.84
CA ARG A 34 -5.26 5.01 8.10
C ARG A 34 -5.49 4.36 6.76
N ARG A 35 -5.44 5.15 5.70
CA ARG A 35 -5.59 4.66 4.33
C ARG A 35 -4.55 3.58 4.10
N LYS A 36 -4.87 2.59 3.25
CA LYS A 36 -3.92 1.54 2.90
C LYS A 36 -2.63 2.21 2.38
N PRO A 37 -1.44 1.86 2.91
CA PRO A 37 -0.19 2.42 2.43
C PRO A 37 -0.02 2.23 0.93
N ILE A 38 0.59 3.21 0.28
CA ILE A 38 1.08 3.04 -1.09
C ILE A 38 2.33 2.18 -0.99
N VAL A 39 2.31 1.04 -1.66
CA VAL A 39 3.47 0.14 -1.75
C VAL A 39 4.08 0.29 -3.14
N VAL A 40 5.37 0.59 -3.18
CA VAL A 40 6.18 0.60 -4.40
C VAL A 40 7.12 -0.59 -4.33
N THR A 41 7.10 -1.45 -5.34
CA THR A 41 8.11 -2.49 -5.46
C THR A 41 9.34 -1.89 -6.10
N ARG A 42 10.46 -1.88 -5.39
CA ARG A 42 11.76 -1.43 -5.90
C ARG A 42 12.57 -2.65 -6.30
N ILE A 43 13.08 -2.65 -7.53
CA ILE A 43 14.11 -3.60 -7.98
C ILE A 43 15.43 -2.88 -8.16
N PHE A 44 16.52 -3.48 -7.70
CA PHE A 44 17.86 -2.86 -7.71
C PHE A 44 18.97 -3.91 -7.85
N THR A 45 20.16 -3.47 -8.27
CA THR A 45 21.36 -4.32 -8.31
C THR A 45 21.94 -4.48 -6.91
N GLY A 46 21.98 -5.71 -6.39
CA GLY A 46 22.61 -6.01 -5.11
C GLY A 46 24.14 -6.07 -5.18
N PRO A 47 24.83 -6.11 -4.03
CA PRO A 47 26.29 -6.24 -3.96
C PRO A 47 26.82 -7.57 -4.52
N ASP A 48 25.94 -8.57 -4.67
CA ASP A 48 26.20 -9.87 -5.30
C ASP A 48 26.06 -9.82 -6.84
N GLY A 49 25.72 -8.66 -7.41
CA GLY A 49 25.49 -8.49 -8.85
C GLY A 49 24.20 -9.16 -9.36
N GLN A 50 23.28 -9.51 -8.45
CA GLN A 50 21.96 -10.05 -8.79
C GLN A 50 20.89 -8.98 -8.62
N THR A 51 19.73 -9.18 -9.25
CA THR A 51 18.56 -8.35 -9.02
C THR A 51 17.91 -8.69 -7.69
N HIS A 52 17.74 -7.69 -6.83
CA HIS A 52 16.98 -7.80 -5.58
C HIS A 52 15.68 -7.01 -5.70
N ALA A 53 14.70 -7.34 -4.86
CA ALA A 53 13.46 -6.59 -4.77
C ALA A 53 12.97 -6.42 -3.34
N GLU A 54 12.55 -5.20 -3.04
CA GLU A 54 11.99 -4.80 -1.75
C GLU A 54 10.73 -3.97 -1.94
N ASN A 55 9.90 -3.93 -0.91
CA ASN A 55 8.76 -3.02 -0.86
C ASN A 55 9.18 -1.77 -0.10
N ILE A 56 8.95 -0.61 -0.70
CA ILE A 56 9.11 0.68 -0.05
C ILE A 56 7.75 1.35 0.08
N GLU A 57 7.57 2.08 1.17
CA GLU A 57 6.38 2.88 1.42
C GLU A 57 6.78 4.36 1.35
N PRO A 58 6.41 5.09 0.29
CA PRO A 58 6.69 6.51 0.21
C PRO A 58 6.03 7.23 1.38
N LYS A 59 6.79 8.09 2.05
CA LYS A 59 6.23 8.94 3.09
C LYS A 59 5.24 9.92 2.48
N LEU A 60 3.97 9.80 2.86
CA LEU A 60 2.92 10.71 2.43
C LEU A 60 2.69 11.78 3.50
N THR A 61 2.54 13.03 3.06
CA THR A 61 2.19 14.16 3.91
C THR A 61 0.90 14.78 3.38
N ALA A 62 0.03 15.24 4.28
CA ALA A 62 -1.17 15.97 3.89
C ALA A 62 -0.77 17.17 3.01
N SER A 63 -1.38 17.26 1.83
CA SER A 63 -1.23 18.39 0.93
C SER A 63 -2.58 19.08 0.88
N GLY A 64 -2.63 20.37 1.28
CA GLY A 64 -3.86 21.10 1.59
C GLY A 64 -5.09 20.67 0.79
N GLY A 65 -6.13 20.19 1.47
CA GLY A 65 -7.28 19.52 0.87
C GLY A 65 -7.48 18.10 1.44
N SER A 66 -8.15 17.22 0.68
CA SER A 66 -8.44 15.83 1.09
C SER A 66 -7.39 14.80 0.62
N GLY A 67 -6.24 15.26 0.11
CA GLY A 67 -5.19 14.45 -0.50
C GLY A 67 -3.90 14.40 0.32
N GLU A 68 -3.11 13.36 0.07
CA GLU A 68 -1.76 13.20 0.62
C GLU A 68 -0.78 13.05 -0.55
N LEU A 69 0.41 13.65 -0.44
CA LEU A 69 1.44 13.61 -1.47
C LEU A 69 2.76 13.09 -0.88
N SER A 70 3.54 12.38 -1.69
CA SER A 70 4.94 12.11 -1.39
C SER A 70 5.79 13.35 -1.61
N GLU A 71 7.09 13.25 -1.27
CA GLU A 71 8.07 14.17 -1.82
C GLU A 71 8.08 14.11 -3.36
N MET A 72 8.43 15.24 -4.00
CA MET A 72 8.53 15.29 -5.46
C MET A 72 9.75 14.50 -5.93
N VAL A 73 9.52 13.54 -6.83
CA VAL A 73 10.58 12.80 -7.50
C VAL A 73 10.90 13.49 -8.82
N LYS A 74 12.17 13.83 -9.05
CA LYS A 74 12.61 14.45 -10.31
C LYS A 74 12.66 13.40 -11.42
N VAL A 75 12.03 13.72 -12.55
CA VAL A 75 11.94 12.85 -13.72
C VAL A 75 12.42 13.60 -14.96
N THR A 76 12.92 12.88 -15.96
CA THR A 76 13.38 13.49 -17.22
C THR A 76 12.29 13.51 -18.30
N GLY A 77 11.25 12.69 -18.14
CA GLY A 77 10.13 12.66 -19.06
C GLY A 77 9.04 11.68 -18.63
N LEU A 78 8.00 11.60 -19.46
CA LEU A 78 6.89 10.66 -19.31
C LEU A 78 6.57 10.08 -20.68
N GLN A 79 6.36 8.77 -20.73
CA GLN A 79 5.98 8.05 -21.94
C GLN A 79 4.74 7.20 -21.65
N PHE A 80 3.72 7.30 -22.51
CA PHE A 80 2.62 6.34 -22.53
C PHE A 80 3.09 5.08 -23.25
N ARG A 81 2.99 3.93 -22.59
CA ARG A 81 3.47 2.67 -23.13
C ARG A 81 2.32 1.67 -23.24
N ARG A 82 2.15 1.13 -24.43
CA ARG A 82 1.34 -0.05 -24.72
C ARG A 82 2.25 -1.23 -25.01
N GLN A 83 1.96 -2.37 -24.41
CA GLN A 83 2.67 -3.62 -24.67
C GLN A 83 1.66 -4.68 -25.09
N SER A 84 1.98 -5.42 -26.14
CA SER A 84 1.10 -6.46 -26.70
C SER A 84 0.79 -7.55 -25.66
N PRO A 85 -0.28 -8.35 -25.90
CA PRO A 85 -0.54 -9.54 -25.11
C PRO A 85 0.70 -10.44 -25.03
N ASN A 86 0.83 -11.17 -23.92
CA ASN A 86 2.00 -12.01 -23.59
C ASN A 86 3.31 -11.26 -23.39
N TYR A 87 3.34 -9.93 -23.56
CA TYR A 87 4.49 -9.14 -23.18
C TYR A 87 4.35 -8.65 -21.74
N PHE A 88 3.19 -8.13 -21.24
CA PHE A 88 3.15 -7.52 -19.88
C PHE A 88 1.78 -7.21 -19.17
N GLN A 89 0.59 -7.83 -19.39
CA GLN A 89 -0.64 -7.33 -18.69
C GLN A 89 -0.64 -7.56 -17.18
N GLU A 90 -0.48 -8.82 -16.79
CA GLU A 90 -0.07 -9.28 -15.46
C GLU A 90 1.43 -9.49 -15.58
N GLY A 91 2.19 -8.39 -15.59
CA GLY A 91 3.64 -8.49 -15.71
C GLY A 91 4.17 -9.23 -14.49
N GLU A 92 5.05 -10.20 -14.66
CA GLU A 92 5.75 -10.81 -13.54
C GLU A 92 7.22 -10.45 -13.65
N VAL A 93 7.79 -9.90 -12.57
CA VAL A 93 9.24 -9.92 -12.39
C VAL A 93 9.55 -11.18 -11.57
N GLU A 94 10.13 -12.17 -12.23
CA GLU A 94 10.69 -13.33 -11.53
C GLU A 94 12.16 -13.05 -11.23
N LEU A 95 12.53 -13.11 -9.95
CA LEU A 95 13.91 -12.96 -9.48
C LEU A 95 14.60 -14.31 -9.31
N VAL A 96 15.92 -14.26 -9.10
CA VAL A 96 16.68 -15.42 -8.65
C VAL A 96 16.06 -15.98 -7.37
N GLY A 97 15.86 -17.30 -7.34
CA GLY A 97 15.14 -17.99 -6.25
C GLY A 97 13.64 -18.17 -6.49
N GLY A 98 13.12 -17.76 -7.65
CA GLY A 98 11.74 -18.03 -8.06
C GLY A 98 10.70 -17.11 -7.42
N LYS A 99 11.14 -16.02 -6.76
CA LYS A 99 10.21 -14.99 -6.25
C LYS A 99 9.59 -14.26 -7.43
N LYS A 100 8.26 -14.23 -7.45
CA LYS A 100 7.45 -13.66 -8.53
C LYS A 100 6.72 -12.41 -8.03
N ILE A 101 6.86 -11.30 -8.75
CA ILE A 101 6.26 -10.01 -8.41
C ILE A 101 5.23 -9.66 -9.49
N PRO A 102 3.93 -9.71 -9.19
CA PRO A 102 2.88 -9.33 -10.14
C PRO A 102 2.83 -7.81 -10.32
N LEU A 103 2.56 -7.37 -11.55
CA LEU A 103 2.50 -5.98 -12.00
C LEU A 103 1.09 -5.63 -12.50
N ASP A 104 0.12 -5.82 -11.62
CA ASP A 104 -1.31 -5.58 -11.88
C ASP A 104 -1.64 -4.08 -12.05
N PRO A 105 -2.84 -3.73 -12.55
CA PRO A 105 -3.30 -2.34 -12.59
C PRO A 105 -3.19 -1.66 -11.21
N GLY A 106 -2.53 -0.50 -11.19
CA GLY A 106 -2.26 0.27 -9.96
C GLY A 106 -0.98 -0.13 -9.22
N HIS A 107 -0.27 -1.18 -9.65
CA HIS A 107 1.05 -1.52 -9.11
C HIS A 107 2.11 -0.52 -9.57
N ILE A 108 2.96 -0.07 -8.65
CA ILE A 108 4.07 0.84 -8.94
C ILE A 108 5.38 0.04 -8.84
N LEU A 109 6.12 0.00 -9.95
CA LEU A 109 7.45 -0.60 -10.03
C LEU A 109 8.50 0.50 -10.17
N LEU A 110 9.41 0.58 -9.20
CA LEU A 110 10.61 1.39 -9.27
C LEU A 110 11.78 0.52 -9.77
N ALA A 111 12.14 0.71 -11.04
CA ALA A 111 13.17 -0.09 -11.71
C ALA A 111 14.53 0.63 -11.69
N GLU A 112 15.29 0.45 -10.61
CA GLU A 112 16.65 0.98 -10.45
C GLU A 112 17.73 -0.09 -10.71
N ASP A 113 17.31 -1.30 -11.09
CA ASP A 113 18.23 -2.36 -11.48
C ASP A 113 18.81 -2.11 -12.88
N LEU A 114 20.02 -1.56 -12.93
CA LEU A 114 20.70 -1.22 -14.18
C LEU A 114 21.64 -2.32 -14.68
N THR A 115 22.16 -3.17 -13.78
CA THR A 115 23.21 -4.15 -14.10
C THR A 115 23.01 -5.51 -13.45
N GLY A 116 21.99 -5.65 -12.60
CA GLY A 116 21.67 -6.88 -11.91
C GLY A 116 21.22 -7.95 -12.88
N ARG A 117 21.59 -9.18 -12.56
CA ARG A 117 21.28 -10.36 -13.35
C ARG A 117 20.21 -11.20 -12.67
N GLY A 118 19.52 -11.97 -13.49
CA GLY A 118 18.64 -13.04 -13.00
C GLY A 118 17.22 -12.59 -12.69
N HIS A 119 16.78 -11.44 -13.22
CA HIS A 119 15.36 -11.18 -13.38
C HIS A 119 14.89 -11.47 -14.81
N ILE A 120 13.67 -11.98 -14.94
CA ILE A 120 12.98 -12.09 -16.22
C ILE A 120 11.66 -11.36 -16.08
N SER A 121 11.39 -10.47 -17.04
CA SER A 121 10.05 -9.91 -17.17
C SER A 121 9.24 -10.71 -18.18
N ARG A 122 8.05 -11.15 -17.77
CA ARG A 122 7.12 -11.90 -18.63
C ARG A 122 5.74 -11.25 -18.61
N GLY A 123 5.03 -11.39 -19.73
CA GLY A 123 3.63 -11.05 -19.79
C GLY A 123 2.76 -12.23 -19.47
N VAL A 124 1.80 -12.03 -18.60
CA VAL A 124 0.70 -12.96 -18.33
C VAL A 124 -0.60 -12.28 -18.79
N GLY A 125 -1.56 -13.04 -19.34
CA GLY A 125 -2.87 -12.55 -19.82
C GLY A 125 -3.03 -12.40 -21.35
N THR A 126 -4.23 -11.99 -21.81
CA THR A 126 -4.62 -11.93 -23.25
C THR A 126 -4.87 -10.54 -23.87
N GLU A 127 -5.00 -9.48 -23.08
CA GLU A 127 -5.19 -8.06 -23.44
C GLU A 127 -3.88 -7.23 -23.68
N ASP A 128 -3.99 -5.93 -23.94
CA ASP A 128 -2.83 -5.04 -23.93
C ASP A 128 -2.50 -4.56 -22.50
N ARG A 129 -1.21 -4.41 -22.18
CA ARG A 129 -0.82 -3.65 -20.98
C ARG A 129 -0.65 -2.19 -21.29
N ILE A 130 -1.33 -1.34 -20.53
CA ILE A 130 -1.17 0.11 -20.56
C ILE A 130 -0.43 0.56 -19.30
N SER A 131 0.65 1.32 -19.48
CA SER A 131 1.47 1.81 -18.38
C SER A 131 2.06 3.20 -18.69
N LEU A 132 2.46 3.89 -17.64
CA LEU A 132 3.35 5.04 -17.74
C LEU A 132 4.79 4.56 -17.53
N PHE A 133 5.68 4.92 -18.45
CA PHE A 133 7.11 4.75 -18.28
C PHE A 133 7.72 6.12 -17.97
N ILE A 134 8.31 6.25 -16.79
CA ILE A 134 8.76 7.52 -16.23
C ILE A 134 10.23 7.38 -15.87
N PRO A 135 11.15 7.80 -16.76
CA PRO A 135 12.58 7.77 -16.45
C PRO A 135 12.91 8.80 -15.37
N LEU A 136 13.59 8.35 -14.33
CA LEU A 136 14.10 9.23 -13.28
C LEU A 136 15.23 10.11 -13.84
N ALA A 137 15.44 11.28 -13.24
CA ALA A 137 16.70 11.99 -13.41
C ALA A 137 17.84 11.16 -12.78
N GLU A 138 19.09 11.41 -13.20
CA GLU A 138 20.26 10.85 -12.51
C GLU A 138 20.12 11.12 -11.01
N GLN A 139 20.19 10.03 -10.23
CA GLN A 139 20.13 10.02 -8.78
C GLN A 139 21.54 10.16 -8.19
#